data_AF-A2EFE6-F1
#
_entry.id   AF-A2EFE6-F1
#
_cell.length_a   1.000
_cell.length_b   1.000
_cell.length_c   1.000
_cell.angle_alpha   90.00
_cell.angle_beta   90.00
_cell.angle_gamma   90.00
#
_symmetry.space_group_name_H-M   'P 1'
#
loop_
_entity.id
_entity.type
_entity.pdbx_description
1 polymer ?
#
loop_
_entity_poly.entity_id
_entity_poly.type
_entity_poly.pdbx_seq_one_letter_code
_entity_poly.pdbx_strand_id
1 'polypeptide(L)'
;MLRRPILTATDIVEGIVWSDPKPEQKIEYLNSPRGHGYYFNQTALESFLEKNKLKGLIRGHLFVDGYESMFDGKCITVFSASNYTTAFSSSSAILMITATGEISSAVYPGLDTPSRMQPVKQNPFPKLNMATVNVNSTIIPRMTNLKRTTKVRNENTARPRHGSEVQATSIMKTRQLLLGK
;
A
#
# COMPACT_ATOMS: atom_id res chain seq x y z
N MET A 1 22.85 17.71 -4.72
CA MET A 1 22.67 16.25 -4.92
C MET A 1 22.26 15.65 -3.58
N LEU A 2 21.18 14.84 -3.52
CA LEU A 2 20.76 14.20 -2.26
C LEU A 2 21.73 13.05 -1.90
N ARG A 3 22.40 13.15 -0.75
CA ARG A 3 23.36 12.14 -0.30
C ARG A 3 22.62 10.90 0.21
N ARG A 4 23.06 9.72 -0.23
CA ARG A 4 22.53 8.42 0.22
C ARG A 4 23.52 7.74 1.19
N PRO A 5 23.05 6.98 2.20
CA PRO A 5 21.64 6.74 2.54
C PRO A 5 20.97 7.98 3.14
N ILE A 6 19.66 8.10 2.93
CA ILE A 6 18.83 9.14 3.55
C ILE A 6 18.31 8.55 4.85
N LEU A 7 18.71 9.11 5.99
CA LEU A 7 18.35 8.60 7.32
C LEU A 7 17.19 9.38 7.95
N THR A 8 16.95 10.60 7.48
CA THR A 8 15.88 11.48 7.95
C THR A 8 15.11 12.03 6.76
N ALA A 9 13.78 12.04 6.87
CA ALA A 9 12.93 12.71 5.89
C ALA A 9 13.18 14.23 5.99
N THR A 10 13.38 14.85 4.84
CA THR A 10 13.46 16.31 4.69
C THR A 10 12.33 16.74 3.78
N ASP A 11 11.96 18.02 3.81
CA ASP A 11 10.90 18.58 2.97
C ASP A 11 11.07 18.24 1.49
N ILE A 12 12.31 18.17 1.00
CA ILE A 12 12.59 17.76 -0.39
C ILE A 12 12.23 16.30 -0.63
N VAL A 13 12.63 15.41 0.29
CA VAL A 13 12.34 13.97 0.18
C VAL A 13 10.84 13.73 0.26
N GLU A 14 10.17 14.40 1.21
CA GLU A 14 8.72 14.36 1.33
C GLU A 14 8.02 14.90 0.09
N GLY A 15 8.48 16.04 -0.43
CA GLY A 15 7.97 16.63 -1.65
C GLY A 15 8.04 15.67 -2.84
N ILE A 16 9.14 14.90 -2.98
CA ILE A 16 9.33 13.94 -4.09
C ILE A 16 8.43 12.71 -3.93
N VAL A 17 8.23 12.21 -2.71
CA VAL A 17 7.58 10.91 -2.48
C VAL A 17 6.10 10.98 -2.09
N TRP A 18 5.63 12.11 -1.54
CA TRP A 18 4.28 12.25 -0.97
C TRP A 18 3.39 13.31 -1.63
N SER A 19 3.92 14.13 -2.54
CA SER A 19 3.12 15.20 -3.16
C SER A 19 2.16 14.70 -4.23
N ASP A 20 0.95 15.25 -4.33
CA ASP A 20 -0.11 14.80 -5.24
C ASP A 20 -0.65 15.92 -6.16
N PRO A 21 -1.00 15.65 -7.43
CA PRO A 21 -1.67 16.63 -8.27
C PRO A 21 -3.09 16.89 -7.73
N LYS A 22 -3.49 18.16 -7.70
CA LYS A 22 -4.84 18.57 -7.30
C LYS A 22 -5.32 19.69 -8.23
N PRO A 23 -6.14 19.40 -9.26
CA PRO A 23 -6.48 20.38 -10.29
C PRO A 23 -7.43 21.49 -9.80
N GLU A 24 -8.30 21.21 -8.84
CA GLU A 24 -9.34 22.19 -8.44
C GLU A 24 -8.85 23.27 -7.46
N GLN A 25 -7.60 23.20 -7.00
CA GLN A 25 -7.08 24.16 -6.04
C GLN A 25 -6.68 25.49 -6.71
N LYS A 26 -6.88 26.60 -6.00
CA LYS A 26 -6.55 27.95 -6.48
C LYS A 26 -5.10 28.37 -6.24
N ILE A 27 -4.44 27.77 -5.26
CA ILE A 27 -3.07 28.10 -4.85
C ILE A 27 -2.14 27.05 -5.45
N GLU A 28 -0.92 27.45 -5.83
CA GLU A 28 0.04 26.56 -6.49
C GLU A 28 0.40 25.33 -5.67
N TYR A 29 0.68 25.53 -4.37
CA TYR A 29 1.04 24.48 -3.43
C TYR A 29 0.20 24.57 -2.15
N LEU A 30 -0.30 23.44 -1.67
CA LEU A 30 -0.98 23.30 -0.39
C LEU A 30 -0.42 22.12 0.40
N ASN A 31 -0.43 22.20 1.73
CA ASN A 31 -0.01 21.05 2.54
C ASN A 31 -0.93 19.85 2.28
N SER A 32 -0.34 18.68 2.11
CA SER A 32 -1.09 17.45 1.92
C SER A 32 -1.84 17.08 3.21
N PRO A 33 -3.13 16.69 3.14
CA PRO A 33 -3.86 16.16 4.29
C PRO A 33 -3.32 14.79 4.75
N ARG A 34 -2.39 14.17 4.00
CA ARG A 34 -1.67 12.96 4.41
C ARG A 34 -0.65 13.22 5.53
N GLY A 35 -0.35 14.50 5.82
CA GLY A 35 0.65 14.91 6.82
C GLY A 35 2.08 15.04 6.28
N HIS A 36 2.32 14.64 5.02
CA HIS A 36 3.61 14.75 4.33
C HIS A 36 3.42 15.18 2.88
N GLY A 37 4.36 15.97 2.36
CA GLY A 37 4.32 16.48 1.00
C GLY A 37 3.21 17.51 0.76
N TYR A 38 2.97 17.80 -0.52
CA TYR A 38 2.11 18.91 -0.94
C TYR A 38 1.13 18.49 -2.03
N TYR A 39 -0.02 19.14 -2.08
CA TYR A 39 -0.81 19.21 -3.29
C TYR A 39 -0.24 20.27 -4.22
N PHE A 40 -0.16 19.98 -5.52
CA PHE A 40 0.28 20.93 -6.54
C PHE A 40 -0.73 21.04 -7.69
N ASN A 41 -0.88 22.23 -8.28
CA ASN A 41 -1.80 22.47 -9.40
C ASN A 41 -1.06 22.52 -10.75
N GLN A 42 -1.78 22.85 -11.82
CA GLN A 42 -1.22 22.96 -13.16
C GLN A 42 -0.10 24.01 -13.25
N THR A 43 -0.34 25.20 -12.70
CA THR A 43 0.63 26.31 -12.72
C THR A 43 1.94 25.95 -12.03
N ALA A 44 1.85 25.31 -10.85
CA ALA A 44 3.00 24.81 -10.11
C ALA A 44 3.84 23.83 -10.94
N LEU A 45 3.16 22.87 -11.59
CA LEU A 45 3.82 21.89 -12.45
C LEU A 45 4.46 22.52 -13.67
N GLU A 46 3.75 23.39 -14.39
CA GLU A 46 4.25 24.03 -15.61
C GLU A 46 5.50 24.88 -15.31
N SER A 47 5.46 25.67 -14.24
CA SER A 47 6.62 26.44 -13.76
C SER A 47 7.82 25.53 -13.46
N PHE A 48 7.59 24.38 -12.82
CA PHE A 48 8.64 23.39 -12.57
C PHE A 48 9.20 22.79 -13.87
N LEU A 49 8.34 22.40 -14.80
CA LEU A 49 8.76 21.80 -16.06
C LEU A 49 9.55 22.78 -16.92
N GLU A 50 9.09 24.02 -17.06
CA GLU A 50 9.76 25.07 -17.83
C GLU A 50 11.15 25.39 -17.26
N LYS A 51 11.24 25.62 -15.94
CA LYS A 51 12.49 25.93 -15.26
C LYS A 51 13.54 24.83 -15.45
N ASN A 52 13.11 23.58 -15.57
CA ASN A 52 13.99 22.42 -15.71
C ASN A 52 14.10 21.90 -17.15
N LYS A 53 13.46 22.55 -18.13
CA LYS A 53 13.41 22.13 -19.54
C LYS A 53 12.88 20.69 -19.71
N LEU A 54 11.87 20.33 -18.95
CA LEU A 54 11.20 19.04 -18.98
C LEU A 54 9.87 19.12 -19.75
N LYS A 55 9.40 18.00 -20.29
CA LYS A 55 8.14 17.93 -21.07
C LYS A 55 6.94 17.48 -20.24
N GLY A 56 7.17 16.75 -19.15
CA GLY A 56 6.11 16.20 -18.31
C GLY A 56 6.66 15.49 -17.08
N LEU A 57 5.74 15.12 -16.19
CA LEU A 57 5.95 14.38 -14.96
C LEU A 57 5.23 13.03 -15.07
N ILE A 58 5.98 11.94 -14.89
CA ILE A 58 5.41 10.59 -14.75
C ILE A 58 5.59 10.17 -13.31
N ARG A 59 4.52 9.69 -12.67
CA ARG A 59 4.52 9.33 -11.25
C ARG A 59 3.62 8.15 -10.93
N GLY A 60 3.71 7.66 -9.70
CA GLY A 60 2.76 6.72 -9.09
C GLY A 60 2.06 7.33 -7.87
N HIS A 61 2.09 6.59 -6.74
CA HIS A 61 1.60 6.98 -5.41
C HIS A 61 0.07 7.05 -5.23
N LEU A 62 -0.65 7.68 -6.16
CA LEU A 62 -2.11 7.71 -6.12
C LEU A 62 -2.72 6.47 -6.73
N PHE A 63 -3.76 5.95 -6.08
CA PHE A 63 -4.62 4.96 -6.69
C PHE A 63 -5.39 5.61 -7.85
N VAL A 64 -5.22 5.06 -9.05
CA VAL A 64 -5.98 5.36 -10.26
C VAL A 64 -6.29 4.03 -10.95
N ASP A 65 -7.35 3.98 -11.77
CA ASP A 65 -7.74 2.77 -12.49
C ASP A 65 -6.80 2.52 -13.68
N GLY A 66 -5.63 1.94 -13.38
CA GLY A 66 -4.54 1.73 -14.33
C GLY A 66 -3.67 2.98 -14.54
N TYR A 67 -4.18 4.00 -15.22
CA TYR A 67 -3.45 5.26 -15.44
C TYR A 67 -4.39 6.46 -15.55
N GLU A 68 -3.86 7.64 -15.27
CA GLU A 68 -4.58 8.90 -15.39
C GLU A 68 -3.67 9.99 -15.93
N SER A 69 -4.19 10.79 -16.86
CA SER A 69 -3.49 11.92 -17.47
C SER A 69 -4.15 13.23 -17.04
N MET A 70 -3.39 14.08 -16.35
CA MET A 70 -3.81 15.41 -15.90
C MET A 70 -2.98 16.51 -16.58
N PHE A 71 -3.48 17.76 -16.47
CA PHE A 71 -2.77 18.97 -16.89
C PHE A 71 -2.29 18.92 -18.34
N ASP A 72 -3.23 18.62 -19.26
CA ASP A 72 -2.97 18.50 -20.69
C ASP A 72 -1.91 17.46 -21.04
N GLY A 73 -1.86 16.35 -20.29
CA GLY A 73 -0.88 15.28 -20.49
C GLY A 73 0.50 15.55 -19.88
N LYS A 74 0.67 16.69 -19.18
CA LYS A 74 1.94 17.02 -18.53
C LYS A 74 2.15 16.28 -17.21
N CYS A 75 1.11 15.71 -16.60
CA CYS A 75 1.23 14.85 -15.42
C CYS A 75 0.53 13.52 -15.67
N ILE A 76 1.28 12.42 -15.68
CA ILE A 76 0.73 11.08 -15.83
C ILE A 76 0.94 10.30 -14.53
N THR A 77 -0.16 9.85 -13.93
CA THR A 77 -0.17 8.92 -12.81
C THR A 77 -0.36 7.51 -13.35
N VAL A 78 0.51 6.57 -12.93
CA VAL A 78 0.45 5.16 -13.31
C VAL A 78 0.32 4.32 -12.05
N PHE A 79 -0.62 3.38 -12.07
CA PHE A 79 -0.86 2.44 -10.99
C PHE A 79 -0.82 1.01 -11.53
N SER A 80 0.18 0.25 -11.09
CA SER A 80 0.48 -1.08 -11.64
C SER A 80 -0.03 -2.25 -10.77
N ALA A 81 -0.89 -1.98 -9.79
CA ALA A 81 -1.49 -2.99 -8.94
C ALA A 81 -3.01 -3.04 -9.17
N SER A 82 -3.46 -4.06 -9.89
CA SER A 82 -4.88 -4.32 -10.10
C SER A 82 -5.53 -4.87 -8.83
N ASN A 83 -6.83 -4.67 -8.65
CA ASN A 83 -7.57 -5.11 -7.46
C ASN A 83 -6.89 -4.68 -6.15
N TYR A 84 -6.37 -3.44 -6.15
CA TYR A 84 -5.65 -2.88 -5.01
C TYR A 84 -6.47 -2.88 -3.72
N THR A 85 -7.78 -2.70 -3.85
CA THR A 85 -8.74 -2.86 -2.77
C THR A 85 -9.63 -4.06 -3.06
N THR A 86 -10.11 -4.73 -2.01
CA THR A 86 -11.11 -5.80 -2.13
C THR A 86 -12.52 -5.27 -2.36
N ALA A 87 -12.72 -3.94 -2.38
CA ALA A 87 -14.03 -3.32 -2.44
C ALA A 87 -14.59 -3.26 -3.86
N PHE A 88 -13.73 -3.17 -4.87
CA PHE A 88 -14.10 -3.08 -6.28
C PHE A 88 -12.96 -3.58 -7.17
N SER A 89 -13.33 -4.10 -8.33
CA SER A 89 -12.35 -4.47 -9.35
C SER A 89 -11.66 -3.21 -9.88
N SER A 90 -10.34 -3.25 -9.98
CA SER A 90 -9.53 -2.16 -10.54
C SER A 90 -8.45 -2.73 -11.44
N SER A 91 -8.17 -1.99 -12.51
CA SER A 91 -7.16 -2.28 -13.49
C SER A 91 -5.77 -1.86 -13.00
N SER A 92 -4.76 -2.37 -13.68
CA SER A 92 -3.37 -1.90 -13.59
C SER A 92 -2.93 -1.38 -14.95
N ALA A 93 -1.91 -0.53 -14.98
CA ALA A 93 -1.29 -0.15 -16.24
C ALA A 93 0.23 -0.15 -16.20
N ILE A 94 0.80 -0.20 -17.39
CA ILE A 94 2.21 0.01 -17.70
C ILE A 94 2.30 1.13 -18.73
N LEU A 95 3.23 2.07 -18.56
CA LEU A 95 3.58 3.02 -19.62
C LEU A 95 4.76 2.51 -20.43
N MET A 96 4.64 2.62 -21.75
CA MET A 96 5.69 2.35 -22.71
C MET A 96 6.14 3.69 -23.29
N ILE A 97 7.44 3.98 -23.16
CA ILE A 97 8.05 5.21 -23.67
C ILE A 97 9.07 4.81 -24.73
N THR A 98 8.89 5.30 -25.95
CA THR A 98 9.82 5.02 -27.06
C THR A 98 11.05 5.93 -26.99
N ALA A 99 12.09 5.61 -27.76
CA ALA A 99 13.28 6.45 -27.85
C ALA A 99 13.01 7.87 -28.40
N THR A 100 11.93 8.05 -29.16
CA THR A 100 11.49 9.37 -29.65
C THR A 100 10.70 10.16 -28.60
N GLY A 101 10.40 9.54 -27.46
CA GLY A 101 9.62 10.13 -26.37
C GLY A 101 8.12 10.00 -26.55
N GLU A 102 7.65 9.16 -27.48
CA GLU A 102 6.23 8.82 -27.60
C GLU A 102 5.82 7.94 -26.41
N ILE A 103 4.66 8.25 -25.82
CA ILE A 103 4.14 7.57 -24.62
C ILE A 103 2.85 6.85 -25.02
N SER A 104 2.77 5.56 -24.70
CA SER A 104 1.55 4.76 -24.79
C SER A 104 1.33 3.98 -23.49
N SER A 105 0.09 3.57 -23.23
CA SER A 105 -0.27 2.78 -22.04
C SER A 105 -0.82 1.42 -22.43
N ALA A 106 -0.47 0.40 -21.65
CA ALA A 106 -1.11 -0.91 -21.67
C ALA A 106 -1.87 -1.10 -20.36
N VAL A 107 -3.19 -1.25 -20.43
CA VAL A 107 -4.07 -1.43 -19.27
C VAL A 107 -4.48 -2.89 -19.17
N TYR A 108 -4.36 -3.46 -17.97
CA TYR A 108 -4.68 -4.84 -17.67
C TYR A 108 -5.80 -4.89 -16.63
N PRO A 109 -6.90 -5.61 -16.88
CA PRO A 109 -7.98 -5.75 -15.90
C PRO A 109 -7.49 -6.49 -14.66
N GLY A 110 -8.18 -6.29 -13.54
CA GLY A 110 -7.98 -7.11 -12.36
C GLY A 110 -8.25 -8.58 -12.66
N LEU A 111 -7.33 -9.44 -12.24
CA LEU A 111 -7.54 -10.88 -12.29
C LEU A 111 -8.59 -11.26 -11.25
N ASP A 112 -9.57 -12.04 -11.66
CA ASP A 112 -10.47 -12.70 -10.72
C ASP A 112 -9.63 -13.53 -9.76
N THR A 113 -9.64 -13.16 -8.49
CA THR A 113 -9.08 -14.05 -7.47
C THR A 113 -10.00 -15.27 -7.42
N PRO A 114 -9.54 -16.49 -7.75
CA PRO A 114 -10.35 -17.66 -7.48
C PRO A 114 -10.66 -17.61 -5.99
N SER A 115 -11.95 -17.71 -5.63
CA SER A 115 -12.40 -17.84 -4.24
C SER A 115 -11.41 -18.74 -3.54
N ARG A 116 -10.69 -18.21 -2.54
CA ARG A 116 -9.70 -18.95 -1.77
C ARG A 116 -10.27 -20.34 -1.56
N MET A 117 -9.64 -21.37 -2.15
CA MET A 117 -10.15 -22.74 -2.00
C MET A 117 -10.42 -22.91 -0.52
N GLN A 118 -11.70 -23.08 -0.17
CA GLN A 118 -12.09 -23.36 1.20
C GLN A 118 -11.14 -24.45 1.66
N PRO A 119 -10.47 -24.32 2.82
CA PRO A 119 -9.59 -25.37 3.29
C PRO A 119 -10.41 -26.65 3.19
N VAL A 120 -9.98 -27.57 2.31
CA VAL A 120 -10.58 -28.90 2.24
C VAL A 120 -10.54 -29.37 3.68
N LYS A 121 -11.71 -29.68 4.26
CA LYS A 121 -11.76 -30.30 5.58
C LYS A 121 -10.90 -31.54 5.46
N GLN A 122 -9.64 -31.45 5.88
CA GLN A 122 -8.77 -32.61 5.92
C GLN A 122 -9.49 -33.55 6.87
N ASN A 123 -9.83 -34.74 6.39
CA ASN A 123 -10.22 -35.83 7.29
C ASN A 123 -9.15 -35.88 8.38
N PRO A 124 -9.53 -35.94 9.67
CA PRO A 124 -8.56 -35.93 10.75
C PRO A 124 -7.49 -36.99 10.47
N PHE A 125 -6.22 -36.57 10.51
CA PHE A 125 -5.09 -37.46 10.29
C PHE A 125 -5.28 -38.72 11.14
N PRO A 126 -5.06 -39.94 10.59
CA PRO A 126 -5.11 -41.14 11.39
C PRO A 126 -4.11 -40.99 12.53
N LYS A 127 -4.58 -41.14 13.76
CA LYS A 127 -3.72 -41.03 14.95
C LYS A 127 -2.60 -42.05 14.83
N LEU A 128 -1.35 -41.59 14.80
CA LEU A 128 -0.20 -42.48 14.93
C LEU A 128 -0.24 -43.10 16.33
N ASN A 129 -0.31 -44.42 16.42
CA ASN A 129 -0.10 -45.12 17.69
C ASN A 129 1.37 -44.99 18.07
N MET A 130 1.66 -44.21 19.12
CA MET A 130 3.00 -44.16 19.69
C MET A 130 3.29 -45.49 20.40
N ALA A 131 4.20 -46.28 19.85
CA ALA A 131 4.78 -47.40 20.59
C ALA A 131 5.73 -46.84 21.65
N THR A 132 5.50 -47.20 22.91
CA THR A 132 6.37 -46.84 24.03
C THR A 132 7.75 -47.50 23.84
N VAL A 133 8.77 -46.71 23.59
CA VAL A 133 10.17 -47.18 23.57
C VAL A 133 10.65 -47.34 25.02
N ASN A 134 11.04 -48.55 25.40
CA ASN A 134 11.62 -48.85 26.72
C ASN A 134 13.10 -48.46 26.72
N VAL A 135 13.44 -47.36 27.42
CA VAL A 135 14.82 -46.85 27.55
C VAL A 135 15.44 -47.32 28.85
N ASN A 136 15.96 -48.56 28.88
CA ASN A 136 16.71 -49.10 30.03
C ASN A 136 17.99 -49.89 29.68
N SER A 137 18.68 -49.53 28.60
CA SER A 137 20.11 -49.85 28.41
C SER A 137 20.63 -49.02 27.23
N THR A 138 21.45 -48.00 27.42
CA THR A 138 22.91 -48.17 27.51
C THR A 138 23.54 -46.81 27.85
N ILE A 139 24.60 -46.86 28.66
CA ILE A 139 25.38 -45.75 29.22
C ILE A 139 26.03 -44.89 28.10
N ILE A 140 25.89 -43.56 28.17
CA ILE A 140 26.64 -42.60 27.34
C ILE A 140 27.76 -41.96 28.19
N PRO A 141 29.03 -41.85 27.72
CA PRO A 141 30.08 -41.18 28.47
C PRO A 141 29.88 -39.65 28.46
N ARG A 142 30.16 -39.06 29.63
CA ARG A 142 29.97 -37.65 29.98
C ARG A 142 31.04 -36.75 29.35
N MET A 143 30.63 -35.73 28.58
CA MET A 143 31.44 -34.54 28.33
C MET A 143 30.78 -33.31 28.96
N THR A 144 31.59 -32.51 29.64
CA THR A 144 31.19 -31.45 30.56
C THR A 144 31.00 -30.07 29.91
N ASN A 145 30.05 -29.33 30.47
CA ASN A 145 29.94 -27.86 30.59
C ASN A 145 29.59 -27.01 29.35
N LEU A 146 28.40 -26.38 29.37
CA LEU A 146 28.30 -24.91 29.49
C LEU A 146 26.90 -24.48 29.98
N LYS A 147 26.89 -23.59 30.98
CA LYS A 147 25.72 -23.14 31.75
C LYS A 147 24.79 -22.24 30.92
N ARG A 148 23.47 -22.51 30.95
CA ARG A 148 22.44 -21.54 30.54
C ARG A 148 21.52 -21.29 31.73
N THR A 149 21.59 -20.09 32.30
CA THR A 149 20.72 -19.65 33.40
C THR A 149 19.41 -19.12 32.84
N THR A 150 18.31 -19.78 33.20
CA THR A 150 16.93 -19.27 33.03
C THR A 150 16.51 -18.53 34.29
N LYS A 151 15.87 -17.36 34.14
CA LYS A 151 15.02 -16.80 35.19
C LYS A 151 13.62 -16.58 34.64
N VAL A 152 12.70 -17.33 35.24
CA VAL A 152 11.25 -17.38 34.99
C VAL A 152 10.57 -16.24 35.75
N ARG A 153 9.49 -15.66 35.20
CA ARG A 153 8.32 -15.28 35.99
C ARG A 153 7.04 -15.30 35.16
N ASN A 154 6.09 -16.11 35.64
CA ASN A 154 4.68 -16.18 35.26
C ASN A 154 3.90 -14.95 35.75
N GLU A 155 2.77 -14.63 35.11
CA GLU A 155 1.45 -14.65 35.77
C GLU A 155 0.31 -14.44 34.77
N ASN A 156 -0.73 -15.26 34.94
CA ASN A 156 -1.97 -15.31 34.18
C ASN A 156 -2.84 -14.06 34.42
N THR A 157 -3.53 -13.58 33.39
CA THR A 157 -4.97 -13.26 33.47
C THR A 157 -5.56 -13.13 32.05
N ALA A 158 -6.66 -13.84 31.80
CA ALA A 158 -7.45 -13.76 30.58
C ALA A 158 -8.40 -12.56 30.62
N ARG A 159 -8.58 -11.86 29.48
CA ARG A 159 -9.73 -10.98 29.18
C ARG A 159 -10.03 -10.93 27.67
N PRO A 160 -11.25 -10.52 27.26
CA PRO A 160 -12.01 -11.11 26.15
C PRO A 160 -11.77 -10.42 24.80
N ARG A 161 -12.08 -11.14 23.70
CA ARG A 161 -12.17 -10.56 22.35
C ARG A 161 -13.45 -9.72 22.25
N HIS A 162 -13.29 -8.40 22.17
CA HIS A 162 -14.33 -7.51 21.66
C HIS A 162 -14.06 -7.26 20.17
N GLY A 163 -15.05 -7.62 19.34
CA GLY A 163 -15.17 -7.06 18.01
C GLY A 163 -15.72 -5.64 18.13
N SER A 164 -15.22 -4.75 17.28
CA SER A 164 -15.90 -3.49 16.97
C SER A 164 -15.78 -3.26 15.46
N GLU A 165 -16.82 -3.73 14.79
CA GLU A 165 -17.50 -3.11 13.67
C GLU A 165 -17.28 -1.59 13.63
N VAL A 166 -16.68 -1.07 12.55
CA VAL A 166 -16.71 0.37 12.25
C VAL A 166 -17.65 0.54 11.06
N GLN A 167 -18.80 1.13 11.38
CA GLN A 167 -19.87 1.48 10.46
C GLN A 167 -19.37 2.36 9.32
N ALA A 168 -19.70 1.96 8.10
CA ALA A 168 -19.76 2.84 6.95
C ALA A 168 -21.06 3.66 7.05
N THR A 169 -20.95 4.93 7.41
CA THR A 169 -22.10 5.85 7.35
C THR A 169 -22.15 6.49 5.97
N SER A 170 -23.11 6.01 5.18
CA SER A 170 -23.62 6.61 3.96
C SER A 170 -24.14 8.03 4.21
N ILE A 171 -23.73 9.00 3.39
CA ILE A 171 -24.49 10.24 3.16
C ILE A 171 -24.68 10.39 1.66
N MET A 172 -25.78 9.80 1.18
CA MET A 172 -26.43 10.13 -0.09
C MET A 172 -27.95 10.08 0.16
N LYS A 173 -28.58 11.24 0.11
CA LYS A 173 -30.00 11.57 -0.25
C LYS A 173 -30.31 12.96 0.31
N THR A 174 -31.01 13.90 -0.32
CA THR A 174 -31.55 14.04 -1.67
C THR A 174 -31.94 15.52 -1.80
N ARG A 175 -31.69 16.05 -3.00
CA ARG A 175 -32.23 17.27 -3.62
C ARG A 175 -33.68 17.61 -3.22
N GLN A 176 -34.00 18.90 -3.01
CA GLN A 176 -34.86 19.71 -3.91
C GLN A 176 -35.87 20.69 -3.22
N LEU A 177 -35.72 21.97 -3.62
CA LEU A 177 -36.75 23.00 -3.90
C LEU A 177 -37.44 23.75 -2.72
N LEU A 178 -37.23 25.09 -2.62
CA LEU A 178 -38.15 26.16 -3.08
C LEU A 178 -37.72 27.56 -2.58
N LEU A 179 -37.55 28.47 -3.55
CA LEU A 179 -37.94 29.90 -3.59
C LEU A 179 -37.70 30.82 -2.37
N GLY A 180 -36.98 31.92 -2.62
CA GLY A 180 -37.59 33.25 -2.50
C GLY A 180 -37.01 34.21 -1.47
N LYS A 181 -36.48 35.31 -2.03
CA LYS A 181 -36.15 36.63 -1.46
C LYS A 181 -34.75 36.82 -0.87
#